data_AF-A0A537QY59-F1
#
_entry.id   AF-A0A537QY59-F1
#
_cell.length_a   1.000
_cell.length_b   1.000
_cell.length_c   1.000
_cell.angle_alpha   90.00
_cell.angle_beta   90.00
_cell.angle_gamma   90.00
#
_symmetry.space_group_name_H-M   'P 1'
#
loop_
_entity.id
_entity.type
_entity.pdbx_description
1 polymer ?
#
loop_
_entity_poly.entity_id
_entity_poly.type
_entity_poly.pdbx_seq_one_letter_code
_entity_poly.pdbx_strand_id
1 'polypeptide(L)'
;MATEAVLSLLDLDKLRASPLQHDPFDFVIVEDFVRPEHVPGVIADFPSLGHHGSFPLAGRHGGAAFQQLAEELEGEAMRRAIEGKFAIDLAGRPTMITLRGHSDGKDGRIHTDTATKLITVLLYMNPAWEIGEGRLRLLRGPDD
;
A
#
# COMPACT_ATOMS: atom_id res chain seq x y z
N MET A 1 28.35 -15.89 13.86
CA MET A 1 26.92 -15.83 14.20
C MET A 1 26.24 -15.09 13.06
N ALA A 2 25.71 -15.81 12.08
CA ALA A 2 24.89 -15.21 11.04
C ALA A 2 23.51 -15.00 11.67
N THR A 3 23.18 -13.77 12.01
CA THR A 3 21.81 -13.39 12.35
C THR A 3 20.94 -13.71 11.14
N GLU A 4 19.96 -14.59 11.33
CA GLU A 4 18.83 -14.78 10.43
C GLU A 4 18.20 -13.42 10.17
N ALA A 5 18.64 -12.75 9.10
CA ALA A 5 17.79 -11.79 8.43
C ALA A 5 16.66 -12.63 7.83
N VAL A 6 15.53 -12.69 8.55
CA VAL A 6 14.25 -12.87 7.88
C VAL A 6 14.22 -11.79 6.81
N LEU A 7 14.43 -12.17 5.55
CA LEU A 7 14.46 -11.24 4.43
C LEU A 7 13.09 -10.55 4.40
N SER A 8 13.07 -9.25 4.70
CA SER A 8 11.85 -8.44 4.72
C SER A 8 11.19 -8.44 3.34
N LEU A 9 9.86 -8.54 3.33
CA LEU A 9 9.05 -8.51 2.11
C LEU A 9 9.09 -7.15 1.43
N LEU A 10 9.28 -6.08 2.19
CA LEU A 10 9.30 -4.71 1.71
C LEU A 10 10.72 -4.23 1.37
N ASP A 11 10.82 -3.43 0.30
CA ASP A 11 12.03 -2.70 -0.06
C ASP A 11 11.95 -1.24 0.40
N LEU A 12 12.22 -1.03 1.69
CA LEU A 12 12.19 0.30 2.29
C LEU A 12 13.26 1.24 1.72
N ASP A 13 14.35 0.71 1.17
CA ASP A 13 15.40 1.51 0.54
C ASP A 13 14.93 2.10 -0.78
N LYS A 14 14.13 1.34 -1.57
CA LYS A 14 13.45 1.91 -2.74
C LYS A 14 12.53 3.07 -2.37
N LEU A 15 11.71 2.92 -1.32
CA LEU A 15 10.86 4.04 -0.86
C LEU A 15 11.70 5.27 -0.50
N ARG A 16 12.80 5.09 0.23
CA ARG A 16 13.71 6.20 0.58
C ARG A 16 14.32 6.86 -0.64
N ALA A 17 14.75 6.07 -1.63
CA ALA A 17 15.40 6.55 -2.84
C ALA A 17 14.43 7.18 -3.86
N SER A 18 13.17 6.76 -3.93
CA SER A 18 12.20 7.29 -4.88
C SER A 18 11.95 8.79 -4.68
N PRO A 19 11.94 9.61 -5.74
CA PRO A 19 11.75 11.04 -5.62
C PRO A 19 10.34 11.37 -5.11
N LEU A 20 10.26 12.28 -4.13
CA LEU A 20 8.99 12.90 -3.73
C LEU A 20 8.57 13.86 -4.85
N GLN A 21 7.38 13.63 -5.40
CA GLN A 21 6.74 14.52 -6.36
C GLN A 21 5.91 15.55 -5.61
N HIS A 22 5.74 16.73 -6.18
CA HIS A 22 5.02 17.86 -5.54
C HIS A 22 3.82 18.38 -6.35
N ASP A 23 3.67 17.99 -7.63
CA ASP A 23 2.53 18.35 -8.49
C ASP A 23 1.83 17.06 -8.92
N PRO A 24 0.53 16.87 -8.65
CA PRO A 24 -0.44 17.87 -8.15
C PRO A 24 -0.43 18.13 -6.64
N PHE A 25 0.25 17.28 -5.87
CA PHE A 25 0.49 17.39 -4.43
C PHE A 25 1.66 16.48 -4.06
N ASP A 26 1.98 16.34 -2.76
CA ASP A 26 3.06 15.47 -2.32
C ASP A 26 2.70 13.98 -2.49
N PHE A 27 3.38 13.27 -3.38
CA PHE A 27 3.22 11.82 -3.54
C PHE A 27 4.51 11.14 -4.01
N VAL A 28 4.56 9.81 -3.87
CA VAL A 28 5.65 8.98 -4.38
C VAL A 28 5.06 7.72 -5.01
N ILE A 29 5.66 7.28 -6.13
CA ILE A 29 5.39 5.99 -6.76
C ILE A 29 6.65 5.15 -6.60
N VAL A 30 6.48 3.91 -6.14
CA VAL A 30 7.57 2.96 -5.92
C VAL A 30 7.23 1.66 -6.64
N GLU A 31 7.98 1.36 -7.69
CA GLU A 31 7.85 0.12 -8.44
C GLU A 31 8.56 -1.02 -7.69
N ASP A 32 8.01 -2.23 -7.77
CA ASP A 32 8.56 -3.43 -7.12
C ASP A 32 8.88 -3.20 -5.64
N PHE A 33 7.96 -2.55 -4.92
CA PHE A 33 8.11 -2.22 -3.50
C PHE A 33 8.03 -3.46 -2.61
N VAL A 34 7.12 -4.39 -2.91
CA VAL A 34 7.23 -5.76 -2.41
C VAL A 34 8.27 -6.45 -3.27
N ARG A 35 9.26 -7.09 -2.65
CA ARG A 35 10.35 -7.71 -3.41
C ARG A 35 9.80 -8.79 -4.35
N PRO A 36 10.18 -8.79 -5.64
CA PRO A 36 9.56 -9.66 -6.66
C PRO A 36 9.53 -11.14 -6.30
N GLU A 37 10.56 -11.64 -5.60
CA GLU A 37 10.66 -13.02 -5.12
C GLU A 37 9.55 -13.42 -4.13
N HIS A 38 8.95 -12.47 -3.43
CA HIS A 38 7.89 -12.72 -2.44
C HIS A 38 6.47 -12.53 -3.02
N VAL A 39 6.33 -11.79 -4.13
CA VAL A 39 5.03 -11.45 -4.73
C VAL A 39 4.15 -12.68 -5.00
N PRO A 40 4.64 -13.78 -5.63
CA PRO A 40 3.79 -14.96 -5.89
C PRO A 40 3.23 -15.58 -4.61
N GLY A 41 4.04 -15.64 -3.54
CA GLY A 41 3.62 -16.19 -2.25
C GLY A 41 2.56 -15.32 -1.58
N VAL A 42 2.76 -14.00 -1.58
CA VAL A 42 1.78 -13.06 -1.01
C VAL A 42 0.44 -13.12 -1.76
N ILE A 43 0.47 -13.24 -3.09
CA ILE A 43 -0.75 -13.36 -3.90
C ILE A 43 -1.49 -14.67 -3.60
N ALA A 44 -0.76 -15.79 -3.51
CA ALA A 44 -1.35 -17.09 -3.17
C ALA A 44 -1.98 -17.08 -1.77
N ASP A 45 -1.39 -16.33 -0.84
CA ASP A 45 -1.85 -16.19 0.53
C ASP A 45 -2.91 -15.09 0.72
N PHE A 46 -3.24 -14.31 -0.32
CA PHE A 46 -4.21 -13.23 -0.21
C PHE A 46 -5.61 -13.79 0.12
N PRO A 47 -6.34 -13.23 1.10
CA PRO A 47 -7.62 -13.78 1.52
C PRO A 47 -8.70 -13.62 0.44
N SER A 48 -9.58 -14.61 0.31
CA SER A 48 -10.79 -14.46 -0.52
C SER A 48 -11.75 -13.46 0.12
N LEU A 49 -12.13 -12.43 -0.62
CA LEU A 49 -13.01 -11.34 -0.15
C LEU A 49 -14.46 -11.48 -0.63
N GLY A 50 -14.75 -12.46 -1.50
CA GLY A 50 -16.08 -12.83 -1.97
C GLY A 50 -16.74 -11.85 -2.97
N HIS A 51 -16.66 -10.54 -2.73
CA HIS A 51 -17.32 -9.51 -3.54
C HIS A 51 -16.47 -8.24 -3.69
N HIS A 52 -16.98 -7.26 -4.44
CA HIS A 52 -16.39 -5.92 -4.55
C HIS A 52 -16.54 -5.14 -3.23
N GLY A 53 -15.62 -4.22 -2.96
CA GLY A 53 -15.67 -3.34 -1.81
C GLY A 53 -14.32 -3.18 -1.11
N SER A 54 -14.36 -2.51 0.04
CA SER A 54 -13.21 -2.30 0.92
C SER A 54 -13.49 -2.99 2.26
N PHE A 55 -12.60 -3.91 2.65
CA PHE A 55 -12.77 -4.74 3.83
C PHE A 55 -11.66 -4.45 4.83
N PRO A 56 -11.96 -4.14 6.11
CA PRO A 56 -10.91 -4.02 7.12
C PRO A 56 -10.04 -5.29 7.17
N LEU A 57 -8.74 -5.12 7.42
CA LEU A 57 -7.83 -6.24 7.65
C LEU A 57 -8.26 -7.06 8.88
N ALA A 58 -8.80 -6.40 9.90
CA ALA A 58 -9.32 -7.06 11.10
C ALA A 58 -10.36 -8.13 10.73
N GLY A 59 -10.12 -9.38 11.17
CA GLY A 59 -10.99 -10.53 10.89
C GLY A 59 -10.80 -11.15 9.50
N ARG A 60 -9.78 -10.75 8.73
CA ARG A 60 -9.39 -11.39 7.47
C ARG A 60 -8.11 -12.20 7.68
N HIS A 61 -8.21 -13.49 7.40
CA HIS A 61 -7.10 -14.42 7.57
C HIS A 61 -6.64 -14.90 6.18
N GLY A 62 -5.58 -14.28 5.67
CA GLY A 62 -4.76 -14.85 4.60
C GLY A 62 -3.71 -15.81 5.13
N GLY A 63 -2.90 -16.37 4.25
CA GLY A 63 -1.76 -17.23 4.61
C GLY A 63 -0.57 -16.44 5.16
N ALA A 64 0.51 -17.16 5.50
CA ALA A 64 1.64 -16.63 6.27
C ALA A 64 2.36 -15.45 5.60
N ALA A 65 2.58 -15.50 4.28
CA ALA A 65 3.25 -14.42 3.56
C ALA A 65 2.39 -13.14 3.53
N PHE A 66 1.07 -13.30 3.41
CA PHE A 66 0.14 -12.16 3.48
C PHE A 66 0.11 -11.54 4.88
N GLN A 67 0.09 -12.36 5.94
CA GLN A 67 0.15 -11.85 7.32
C GLN A 67 1.46 -11.11 7.58
N GLN A 68 2.60 -11.66 7.14
CA GLN A 68 3.88 -10.99 7.25
C GLN A 68 3.90 -9.64 6.50
N LEU A 69 3.32 -9.57 5.30
CA LEU A 69 3.20 -8.30 4.58
C LEU A 69 2.39 -7.27 5.39
N ALA A 70 1.26 -7.68 5.96
CA ALA A 70 0.42 -6.81 6.77
C ALA A 70 1.17 -6.30 8.01
N GLU A 71 1.88 -7.19 8.71
CA GLU A 71 2.73 -6.84 9.86
C GLU A 71 3.86 -5.87 9.47
N GLU A 72 4.53 -6.07 8.34
CA GLU A 72 5.58 -5.17 7.86
C GLU A 72 5.03 -3.78 7.47
N LEU A 73 3.83 -3.72 6.88
CA LEU A 73 3.15 -2.46 6.56
C LEU A 73 2.72 -1.68 7.81
N GLU A 74 2.31 -2.36 8.87
CA GLU A 74 1.96 -1.76 10.18
C GLU A 74 3.20 -1.49 11.06
N GLY A 75 4.35 -2.06 10.69
CA GLY A 75 5.57 -2.06 11.48
C GLY A 75 6.27 -0.70 11.60
N GLU A 76 7.12 -0.58 12.63
CA GLU A 76 7.86 0.66 12.90
C GLU A 76 8.77 1.07 11.74
N ALA A 77 9.41 0.11 11.06
CA ALA A 77 10.32 0.39 9.97
C ALA A 77 9.63 1.10 8.79
N MET A 78 8.41 0.66 8.44
CA MET A 78 7.59 1.30 7.41
C MET A 78 7.15 2.71 7.84
N ARG A 79 6.66 2.85 9.08
CA ARG A 79 6.32 4.17 9.65
C ARG A 79 7.49 5.15 9.54
N ARG A 80 8.69 4.77 10.00
CA ARG A 80 9.88 5.64 9.95
C ARG A 80 10.27 6.02 8.53
N ALA A 81 10.14 5.09 7.58
CA ALA A 81 10.42 5.37 6.18
C ALA A 81 9.45 6.43 5.60
N ILE A 82 8.16 6.33 5.93
CA ILE A 82 7.15 7.32 5.54
C ILE A 82 7.40 8.67 6.21
N GLU A 83 7.65 8.69 7.53
CA GLU A 83 7.95 9.92 8.28
C GLU A 83 9.11 10.68 7.65
N GLY A 84 10.19 9.97 7.29
CA GLY A 84 11.35 10.54 6.62
C GLY A 84 11.04 11.03 5.19
N LYS A 85 10.20 10.31 4.44
CA LYS A 85 9.83 10.69 3.07
C LYS A 85 9.01 11.97 3.01
N PHE A 86 8.04 12.12 3.91
CA PHE A 86 7.06 13.20 3.90
C PHE A 86 7.31 14.28 4.96
N ALA A 87 8.40 14.18 5.72
CA ALA A 87 8.76 15.09 6.80
C ALA A 87 7.60 15.32 7.80
N ILE A 88 6.95 14.23 8.22
CA ILE A 88 5.79 14.21 9.12
C ILE A 88 6.05 13.29 10.31
N ASP A 89 5.47 13.61 11.49
CA ASP A 89 5.49 12.73 12.66
C ASP A 89 4.21 11.89 12.73
N LEU A 90 4.37 10.57 12.68
CA LEU A 90 3.29 9.59 12.76
C LEU A 90 3.32 8.79 14.06
N ALA A 91 4.16 9.17 15.04
CA ALA A 91 4.21 8.50 16.34
C ALA A 91 2.83 8.50 17.02
N GLY A 92 2.40 7.31 17.47
CA GLY A 92 1.10 7.12 18.14
C GLY A 92 -0.13 7.29 17.23
N ARG A 93 0.05 7.49 15.91
CA ARG A 93 -1.05 7.52 14.94
C ARG A 93 -1.38 6.10 14.50
N PRO A 94 -2.65 5.68 14.53
CA PRO A 94 -3.02 4.32 14.16
C PRO A 94 -2.89 4.11 12.65
N THR A 95 -2.44 2.92 12.26
CA THR A 95 -2.53 2.44 10.87
C THR A 95 -3.87 1.72 10.69
N MET A 96 -4.53 1.96 9.56
CA MET A 96 -5.73 1.21 9.15
C MET A 96 -5.48 0.62 7.77
N ILE A 97 -5.45 -0.71 7.69
CA ILE A 97 -5.37 -1.43 6.42
C ILE A 97 -6.75 -1.92 6.02
N THR A 98 -7.10 -1.68 4.76
CA THR A 98 -8.27 -2.28 4.12
C THR A 98 -7.86 -3.03 2.87
N LEU A 99 -8.48 -4.20 2.68
CA LEU A 99 -8.24 -5.10 1.56
C LEU A 99 -9.31 -4.92 0.51
N ARG A 100 -8.88 -5.04 -0.75
CA ARG A 100 -9.76 -4.94 -1.91
C ARG A 100 -9.36 -5.98 -2.95
N GLY A 101 -10.33 -6.79 -3.39
CA GLY A 101 -10.13 -7.81 -4.41
C GLY A 101 -10.75 -7.43 -5.76
N HIS A 102 -11.88 -6.73 -5.75
CA HIS A 102 -12.58 -6.28 -6.96
C HIS A 102 -13.04 -4.83 -6.82
N SER A 103 -12.96 -4.09 -7.93
CA SER A 103 -13.57 -2.77 -8.10
C SER A 103 -14.68 -2.85 -9.15
N ASP A 104 -15.68 -1.99 -9.02
CA ASP A 104 -16.71 -1.74 -10.02
C ASP A 104 -16.62 -0.29 -10.55
N GLY A 105 -17.50 0.08 -11.48
CA GLY A 105 -17.51 1.42 -12.08
C GLY A 105 -17.93 2.56 -11.14
N LYS A 106 -18.28 2.27 -9.88
CA LYS A 106 -18.62 3.28 -8.86
C LYS A 106 -17.43 3.60 -7.96
N ASP A 107 -16.38 2.79 -8.01
CA ASP A 107 -15.14 3.01 -7.28
C ASP A 107 -14.27 4.07 -7.94
N GLY A 108 -13.49 4.79 -7.14
CA GLY A 108 -12.52 5.76 -7.66
C GLY A 108 -13.15 7.06 -8.20
N ARG A 109 -14.34 7.44 -7.72
CA ARG A 109 -14.84 8.82 -7.88
C ARG A 109 -13.83 9.81 -7.32
N ILE A 110 -13.78 11.02 -7.87
CA ILE A 110 -12.86 12.07 -7.40
C ILE A 110 -13.15 12.38 -5.93
N HIS A 111 -12.11 12.30 -5.10
CA HIS A 111 -12.14 12.65 -3.68
C HIS A 111 -10.71 12.88 -3.17
N THR A 112 -10.55 13.63 -2.08
CA THR A 112 -9.25 13.91 -1.44
C THR A 112 -9.00 13.00 -0.23
N ASP A 113 -9.58 11.80 -0.25
CA ASP A 113 -9.72 10.95 0.93
C ASP A 113 -10.46 11.64 2.11
N THR A 114 -10.51 11.01 3.28
CA THR A 114 -11.10 11.60 4.48
C THR A 114 -10.14 12.57 5.17
N ALA A 115 -10.65 13.71 5.67
CA ALA A 115 -9.86 14.77 6.32
C ALA A 115 -9.04 14.33 7.56
N THR A 116 -9.31 13.15 8.12
CA THR A 116 -8.59 12.58 9.26
C THR A 116 -7.36 11.78 8.86
N LYS A 117 -7.17 11.46 7.58
CA LYS A 117 -6.01 10.71 7.10
C LYS A 117 -4.83 11.64 6.88
N LEU A 118 -3.68 11.22 7.40
CA LEU A 118 -2.41 11.95 7.27
C LEU A 118 -1.60 11.48 6.05
N ILE A 119 -1.61 10.18 5.78
CA ILE A 119 -0.95 9.53 4.65
C ILE A 119 -1.89 8.43 4.13
N THR A 120 -1.99 8.32 2.80
CA THR A 120 -2.71 7.25 2.12
C THR A 120 -1.72 6.43 1.30
N VAL A 121 -1.74 5.11 1.48
CA VAL A 121 -0.92 4.16 0.72
C VAL A 121 -1.85 3.22 -0.05
N LEU A 122 -1.57 3.04 -1.34
CA LEU A 122 -2.19 2.02 -2.17
C LEU A 122 -1.09 1.05 -2.60
N LEU A 123 -1.23 -0.22 -2.22
CA LEU A 123 -0.35 -1.29 -2.66
C LEU A 123 -1.09 -2.16 -3.68
N TYR A 124 -0.63 -2.12 -4.93
CA TYR A 124 -1.18 -2.93 -6.01
C TYR A 124 -0.43 -4.27 -6.09
N MET A 125 -1.17 -5.37 -5.98
CA MET A 125 -0.64 -6.75 -6.03
C MET A 125 -1.21 -7.53 -7.21
N ASN A 126 -1.60 -6.82 -8.28
CA ASN A 126 -2.12 -7.41 -9.50
C ASN A 126 -0.98 -8.08 -10.28
N PRO A 127 -1.05 -9.39 -10.61
CA PRO A 127 0.00 -10.08 -11.36
C PRO A 127 0.25 -9.47 -12.75
N ALA A 128 -0.82 -8.96 -13.37
CA ALA A 128 -0.78 -8.25 -14.64
C ALA A 128 -1.84 -7.14 -14.63
N TRP A 129 -1.55 -6.02 -15.30
CA TRP A 129 -2.48 -4.90 -15.48
C TRP A 129 -2.53 -4.47 -16.95
N GLU A 130 -3.32 -5.18 -17.74
CA GLU A 130 -3.33 -5.02 -19.21
C GLU A 130 -4.36 -3.98 -19.69
N ILE A 131 -5.32 -3.62 -18.83
CA ILE A 131 -6.42 -2.71 -19.18
C ILE A 131 -6.17 -1.28 -18.64
N GLY A 132 -6.85 -0.29 -19.23
CA GLY A 132 -6.71 1.11 -18.84
C GLY A 132 -7.51 1.47 -17.58
N GLU A 133 -8.59 0.73 -17.34
CA GLU A 133 -9.51 0.92 -16.24
C GLU A 133 -8.87 0.62 -14.88
N GLY A 134 -9.39 1.26 -13.84
CA GLY A 134 -8.95 1.06 -12.45
C GLY A 134 -7.60 1.68 -12.08
N ARG A 135 -6.91 2.33 -13.04
CA ARG A 135 -5.67 3.07 -12.77
C ARG A 135 -5.92 4.24 -11.83
N LEU A 136 -4.96 4.48 -10.95
CA LEU A 136 -4.92 5.69 -10.13
C LEU A 136 -4.74 6.92 -11.01
N ARG A 137 -5.53 7.95 -10.75
CA ARG A 137 -5.38 9.28 -11.34
C ARG A 137 -5.18 10.28 -10.22
N LEU A 138 -4.11 11.06 -10.31
CA LEU A 138 -3.84 12.17 -9.39
C LEU A 138 -4.24 13.44 -10.12
N LEU A 139 -5.16 14.20 -9.52
CA LEU A 139 -5.79 15.36 -10.13
C LEU A 139 -5.44 16.61 -9.33
N ARG A 140 -5.42 17.78 -9.98
CA ARG A 140 -5.21 19.08 -9.30
C ARG A 140 -6.45 19.58 -8.59
N GLY A 141 -7.62 19.09 -8.97
CA GLY A 141 -8.89 19.53 -8.40
C GLY A 141 -10.08 18.65 -8.80
N PRO A 142 -11.28 19.02 -8.35
CA PRO A 142 -12.51 18.28 -8.65
C PRO A 142 -12.99 18.39 -10.11
N ASP A 143 -12.47 19.39 -10.85
CA ASP A 143 -12.89 19.73 -12.21
C ASP A 143 -11.90 19.25 -13.30
N ASP A 144 -10.85 18.52 -12.91
CA ASP A 144 -9.87 17.88 -13.82
C ASP A 144 -10.45 16.61 -14.50
#